data_AF-A0A6A4VPF1-F1
#
_entry.id   AF-A0A6A4VPF1-F1
#
_cell.length_a   1.000
_cell.length_b   1.000
_cell.length_c   1.000
_cell.angle_alpha   90.00
_cell.angle_beta   90.00
_cell.angle_gamma   90.00
#
_symmetry.space_group_name_H-M   'P 1'
#
loop_
_entity.id
_entity.type
_entity.pdbx_description
1 polymer ?
#
loop_
_entity_poly.entity_id
_entity_poly.type
_entity_poly.pdbx_seq_one_letter_code
_entity_poly.pdbx_strand_id
1 'polypeptide(L)'
;MSAYSVPAGEEEPPAPPFESSALEDDAGRARWIPELLLGVPMSAPADVVRSARRRLQRLHHPDRPTGNAEASRLINAAADILLEHRAAYEEWLCSEGVALQLVRASVVAPSPLFSLADEQTRATLAKLLDQCVDRETRMTHQQQLHSQTIRDLQRATSQAERRLRRANEAARDFRHQLAEATLQLGQQQEANDALQAQLAVVQGRLEEQTAVALAGQLAELRASEHAAAVRAARAEAAAEAAARAEAAAEAATARSEAAEMVAAARAEAAAEAATVRSEAAAMVAAARAEAATARSEAAAMVAAARAEAAEMVAAARAEAAAARDGATGAAADAAPPTLVRQCLEAIGESRINSVIRRKAVYLLGRFYK
;
A
#
# COMPACT_ATOMS: atom_id res chain seq x y z
N MET A 1 2.78 -134.75 -1.22
CA MET A 1 3.47 -134.23 -0.02
C MET A 1 4.70 -133.47 -0.52
N SER A 2 4.56 -132.17 -0.76
CA SER A 2 4.87 -131.07 0.17
C SER A 2 6.39 -130.87 0.29
N ALA A 3 6.95 -129.97 -0.53
CA ALA A 3 7.50 -128.65 -0.13
C ALA A 3 8.91 -128.80 0.47
N TYR A 4 9.97 -128.13 0.00
CA TYR A 4 10.11 -126.69 -0.19
C TYR A 4 11.03 -126.36 -1.37
N SER A 5 10.50 -125.62 -2.34
CA SER A 5 11.30 -124.81 -3.26
C SER A 5 11.55 -123.49 -2.54
N VAL A 6 12.82 -123.16 -2.25
CA VAL A 6 13.18 -121.84 -1.72
C VAL A 6 12.89 -120.81 -2.82
N PRO A 7 12.07 -119.78 -2.57
CA PRO A 7 11.77 -118.78 -3.58
C PRO A 7 13.04 -117.95 -3.88
N ALA A 8 13.46 -117.96 -5.14
CA ALA A 8 14.41 -117.00 -5.66
C ALA A 8 13.73 -115.63 -5.67
N GLY A 9 14.02 -114.79 -4.68
CA GLY A 9 13.37 -113.47 -4.55
C GLY A 9 13.55 -112.76 -3.22
N GLU A 10 14.20 -113.36 -2.21
CA GLU A 10 14.66 -112.60 -1.06
C GLU A 10 16.01 -111.98 -1.43
N GLU A 11 15.99 -110.71 -1.84
CA GLU A 11 17.18 -109.84 -1.79
C GLU A 11 17.77 -109.99 -0.39
N GLU A 12 18.99 -110.49 -0.33
CA GLU A 12 19.76 -110.60 0.90
C GLU A 12 19.71 -109.24 1.60
N PRO A 13 19.29 -109.15 2.87
CA PRO A 13 19.12 -107.87 3.54
C PRO A 13 20.44 -107.10 3.42
N PRO A 14 20.40 -105.81 3.03
CA PRO A 14 21.62 -105.03 2.84
C PRO A 14 22.44 -105.11 4.11
N ALA A 15 23.74 -105.40 3.95
CA ALA A 15 24.66 -105.46 5.08
C ALA A 15 24.50 -104.18 5.91
N PRO A 16 24.52 -104.27 7.26
CA PRO A 16 24.34 -103.11 8.12
C PRO A 16 25.31 -101.99 7.71
N PRO A 17 24.94 -100.70 7.84
CA PRO A 17 25.84 -99.62 7.49
C PRO A 17 27.14 -99.74 8.30
N PHE A 18 28.27 -99.47 7.64
CA PHE A 18 29.56 -99.41 8.31
C PHE A 18 29.54 -98.29 9.34
N GLU A 19 29.77 -98.64 10.60
CA GLU A 19 29.94 -97.68 11.69
C GLU A 19 31.40 -97.68 12.13
N SER A 20 32.06 -96.52 12.05
CA SER A 20 33.44 -96.37 12.51
C SER A 20 33.59 -96.59 14.03
N SER A 21 32.49 -96.51 14.77
CA SER A 21 32.38 -96.84 16.19
C SER A 21 32.95 -98.23 16.54
N ALA A 22 32.88 -99.20 15.61
CA ALA A 22 33.43 -100.55 15.80
C ALA A 22 34.98 -100.58 15.81
N LEU A 23 35.61 -99.57 15.21
CA LEU A 23 37.06 -99.40 15.14
C LEU A 23 37.59 -98.45 16.22
N GLU A 24 36.71 -97.71 16.88
CA GLU A 24 37.05 -96.63 17.79
C GLU A 24 37.07 -97.07 19.27
N ASP A 25 37.82 -96.35 20.10
CA ASP A 25 37.76 -96.42 21.56
C ASP A 25 36.64 -95.52 22.10
N ASP A 26 36.40 -95.53 23.42
CA ASP A 26 35.36 -94.70 24.07
C ASP A 26 35.58 -93.18 23.87
N ALA A 27 36.76 -92.78 23.38
CA ALA A 27 37.09 -91.40 23.04
C ALA A 27 36.97 -91.11 21.52
N GLY A 28 36.40 -92.04 20.73
CA GLY A 28 36.20 -91.89 19.29
C GLY A 28 37.48 -92.00 18.47
N ARG A 29 38.53 -92.66 19.00
CA ARG A 29 39.84 -92.80 18.31
C ARG A 29 40.04 -94.21 17.83
N ALA A 30 40.58 -94.38 16.62
CA ALA A 30 40.92 -95.70 16.08
C ALA A 30 41.78 -96.51 17.09
N ARG A 31 41.30 -97.71 17.42
CA ARG A 31 41.88 -98.62 18.41
C ARG A 31 42.67 -99.76 17.76
N TRP A 32 42.30 -100.16 16.54
CA TRP A 32 42.94 -101.23 15.79
C TRP A 32 42.64 -101.05 14.28
N ILE A 33 43.44 -101.72 13.45
CA ILE A 33 43.36 -101.62 11.99
C ILE A 33 43.05 -103.02 11.43
N PRO A 34 41.93 -103.22 10.71
CA PRO A 34 41.52 -104.52 10.16
C PRO A 34 42.60 -105.30 9.40
N GLU A 35 43.29 -104.65 8.46
CA GLU A 35 44.30 -105.28 7.60
C GLU A 35 45.57 -105.65 8.39
N LEU A 36 45.97 -104.81 9.35
CA LEU A 36 47.06 -105.14 10.26
C LEU A 36 46.65 -106.29 11.17
N LEU A 37 45.48 -106.23 11.81
CA LEU A 37 45.00 -107.26 12.73
C LEU A 37 44.90 -108.65 12.07
N LEU A 38 44.53 -108.73 10.79
CA LEU A 38 44.49 -110.00 10.07
C LEU A 38 45.84 -110.39 9.44
N GLY A 39 46.78 -109.46 9.35
CA GLY A 39 48.07 -109.65 8.68
C GLY A 39 47.90 -109.87 7.17
N VAL A 40 46.98 -109.14 6.55
CA VAL A 40 46.69 -109.20 5.11
C VAL A 40 46.78 -107.80 4.51
N PRO A 41 47.14 -107.63 3.24
CA PRO A 41 47.06 -106.32 2.60
C PRO A 41 45.60 -105.88 2.47
N MET A 42 45.35 -104.56 2.46
CA MET A 42 44.01 -103.99 2.27
C MET A 42 43.34 -104.45 0.95
N SER A 43 44.17 -104.67 -0.08
CA SER A 43 43.76 -105.22 -1.38
C SER A 43 43.61 -106.75 -1.42
N ALA A 44 43.72 -107.45 -0.29
CA ALA A 44 43.63 -108.92 -0.25
C ALA A 44 42.28 -109.42 -0.77
N PRO A 45 42.25 -110.49 -1.60
CA PRO A 45 41.00 -111.08 -2.05
C PRO A 45 40.26 -111.78 -0.90
N ALA A 46 38.95 -111.98 -1.05
CA ALA A 46 38.07 -112.45 0.03
C ALA A 46 38.45 -113.85 0.58
N ASP A 47 39.00 -114.71 -0.26
CA ASP A 47 39.52 -116.03 0.13
C ASP A 47 40.73 -115.93 1.06
N VAL A 48 41.64 -114.99 0.80
CA VAL A 48 42.80 -114.70 1.66
C VAL A 48 42.36 -114.15 3.01
N VAL A 49 41.38 -113.24 3.03
CA VAL A 49 40.81 -112.70 4.28
C VAL A 49 40.13 -113.80 5.11
N ARG A 50 39.32 -114.66 4.48
CA ARG A 50 38.69 -115.81 5.17
C ARG A 50 39.73 -116.81 5.69
N SER A 51 40.80 -117.04 4.94
CA SER A 51 41.91 -117.92 5.35
C SER A 51 42.64 -117.35 6.57
N ALA A 52 42.96 -116.06 6.57
CA ALA A 52 43.57 -115.37 7.69
C ALA A 52 42.69 -115.39 8.95
N ARG A 53 41.37 -115.12 8.81
CA ARG A 53 40.38 -115.25 9.90
C ARG A 53 40.40 -116.66 10.49
N ARG A 54 40.32 -117.71 9.67
CA ARG A 54 40.33 -119.10 10.14
C ARG A 54 41.64 -119.46 10.84
N ARG A 55 42.78 -119.01 10.32
CA ARG A 55 44.10 -119.23 10.94
C ARG A 55 44.18 -118.60 12.32
N LEU A 56 43.79 -117.33 12.46
CA LEU A 56 43.86 -116.60 13.73
C LEU A 56 42.82 -117.10 14.74
N GLN A 57 41.60 -117.46 14.29
CA GLN A 57 40.61 -118.08 15.16
C GLN A 57 41.09 -119.42 15.71
N ARG A 58 41.82 -120.23 14.94
CA ARG A 58 42.45 -121.44 15.49
C ARG A 58 43.47 -121.13 16.60
N LEU A 59 44.07 -119.95 16.65
CA LEU A 59 45.02 -119.62 17.70
C LEU A 59 44.34 -118.98 18.92
N HIS A 60 43.30 -118.16 18.69
CA HIS A 60 42.72 -117.30 19.71
C HIS A 60 41.26 -117.61 20.09
N HIS A 61 40.66 -118.69 19.57
CA HIS A 61 39.29 -119.08 19.93
C HIS A 61 39.13 -119.20 21.45
N PRO A 62 38.06 -118.67 22.07
CA PRO A 62 37.86 -118.71 23.52
C PRO A 62 37.88 -120.12 24.11
N ASP A 63 37.41 -121.12 23.35
CA ASP A 63 37.38 -122.52 23.80
C ASP A 63 38.76 -123.22 23.83
N ARG A 64 39.84 -122.52 23.45
CA ARG A 64 41.20 -123.07 23.48
C ARG A 64 41.94 -122.70 24.76
N PRO A 65 42.94 -123.50 25.19
CA PRO A 65 43.71 -123.23 26.41
C PRO A 65 44.42 -121.87 26.42
N THR A 66 44.81 -121.37 25.24
CA THR A 66 45.44 -120.05 25.04
C THR A 66 44.48 -119.05 24.37
N GLY A 67 43.18 -119.32 24.44
CA GLY A 67 42.12 -118.55 23.82
C GLY A 67 42.00 -117.15 24.43
N ASN A 68 41.58 -116.19 23.60
CA ASN A 68 41.27 -114.84 24.05
C ASN A 68 39.98 -114.38 23.37
N ALA A 69 38.90 -114.27 24.17
CA ALA A 69 37.58 -113.86 23.68
C ALA A 69 37.56 -112.44 23.08
N GLU A 70 38.40 -111.53 23.57
CA GLU A 70 38.56 -110.20 22.99
C GLU A 70 39.27 -110.26 21.64
N ALA A 71 40.38 -110.99 21.54
CA ALA A 71 41.08 -111.19 20.27
C ALA A 71 40.18 -111.86 19.23
N SER A 72 39.42 -112.89 19.62
CA SER A 72 38.46 -113.57 18.74
C SER A 72 37.37 -112.62 18.22
N ARG A 73 36.85 -111.72 19.07
CA ARG A 73 35.88 -110.68 18.64
C ARG A 73 36.50 -109.72 17.64
N LEU A 74 37.69 -109.19 17.92
CA LEU A 74 38.39 -108.26 17.02
C LEU A 74 38.73 -108.93 15.67
N ILE A 75 39.17 -110.19 15.67
CA ILE A 75 39.46 -110.95 14.44
C ILE A 75 38.20 -111.12 13.58
N ASN A 76 37.05 -111.38 14.19
CA ASN A 76 35.79 -111.46 13.46
C ASN A 76 35.38 -110.10 12.91
N ALA A 77 35.38 -109.06 13.74
CA ALA A 77 35.06 -107.70 13.31
C ALA A 77 35.95 -107.21 12.16
N ALA A 78 37.27 -107.45 12.24
CA ALA A 78 38.20 -107.11 11.16
C ALA A 78 37.89 -107.84 9.85
N ALA A 79 37.56 -109.13 9.94
CA ALA A 79 37.23 -109.92 8.77
C ALA A 79 35.90 -109.48 8.16
N ASP A 80 34.90 -109.20 8.99
CA ASP A 80 33.59 -108.73 8.55
C ASP A 80 33.73 -107.36 7.86
N ILE A 81 34.52 -106.43 8.41
CA ILE A 81 34.81 -105.13 7.77
C ILE A 81 35.49 -105.31 6.40
N LEU A 82 36.53 -106.15 6.29
CA LEU A 82 37.25 -106.34 5.02
C LEU A 82 36.48 -107.18 3.99
N LEU A 83 35.46 -107.93 4.40
CA LEU A 83 34.63 -108.77 3.52
C LEU A 83 33.34 -108.07 3.08
N GLU A 84 32.68 -107.36 4.00
CA GLU A 84 31.33 -106.83 3.82
C GLU A 84 31.30 -105.29 3.71
N HIS A 85 32.27 -104.60 4.32
CA HIS A 85 32.29 -103.13 4.42
C HIS A 85 33.53 -102.45 3.81
N ARG A 86 34.28 -103.15 2.95
CA ARG A 86 35.58 -102.68 2.45
C ARG A 86 35.54 -101.28 1.84
N ALA A 87 34.55 -100.99 0.99
CA ALA A 87 34.44 -99.70 0.31
C ALA A 87 34.18 -98.54 1.28
N ALA A 88 33.30 -98.74 2.27
CA ALA A 88 33.03 -97.73 3.29
C ALA A 88 34.23 -97.52 4.22
N TYR A 89 34.96 -98.59 4.52
CA TYR A 89 36.22 -98.52 5.26
C TYR A 89 37.30 -97.74 4.47
N GLU A 90 37.44 -97.96 3.17
CA GLU A 90 38.35 -97.18 2.31
C GLU A 90 38.04 -95.68 2.30
N GLU A 91 36.76 -95.33 2.21
CA GLU A 91 36.31 -93.94 2.27
C GLU A 91 36.62 -93.30 3.64
N TRP A 92 36.42 -94.06 4.73
CA TRP A 92 36.79 -93.64 6.06
C TRP A 92 38.30 -93.44 6.22
N LEU A 93 39.14 -94.32 5.66
CA LEU A 93 40.61 -94.17 5.68
C LEU A 93 41.07 -92.86 5.01
N CYS A 94 40.34 -92.38 4.00
CA CYS A 94 40.63 -91.14 3.30
C CYS A 94 40.08 -89.88 4.00
N SER A 95 39.38 -90.03 5.13
CA SER A 95 38.81 -88.90 5.86
C SER A 95 39.88 -88.07 6.58
N GLU A 96 39.64 -86.76 6.67
CA GLU A 96 40.58 -85.81 7.27
C GLU A 96 40.82 -86.16 8.75
N GLY A 97 42.10 -86.20 9.17
CA GLY A 97 42.51 -86.55 10.54
C GLY A 97 42.54 -88.05 10.86
N VAL A 98 42.11 -88.94 9.95
CA VAL A 98 42.15 -90.40 10.19
C VAL A 98 43.57 -90.97 10.09
N ALA A 99 44.42 -90.41 9.23
CA ALA A 99 45.81 -90.88 9.04
C ALA A 99 46.61 -90.94 10.35
N LEU A 100 46.52 -89.91 11.20
CA LEU A 100 47.23 -89.88 12.48
C LEU A 100 46.63 -90.85 13.50
N GLN A 101 45.30 -91.07 13.44
CA GLN A 101 44.62 -92.07 14.24
C GLN A 101 45.01 -93.50 13.84
N LEU A 102 45.22 -93.77 12.56
CA LEU A 102 45.72 -95.06 12.07
C LEU A 102 47.15 -95.32 12.53
N VAL A 103 48.03 -94.30 12.46
CA VAL A 103 49.39 -94.42 12.99
C VAL A 103 49.35 -94.75 14.49
N ARG A 104 48.50 -94.09 15.25
CA ARG A 104 48.25 -94.42 16.67
C ARG A 104 47.74 -95.85 16.85
N ALA A 105 46.72 -96.25 16.11
CA ALA A 105 46.14 -97.59 16.19
C ALA A 105 47.16 -98.69 15.88
N SER A 106 48.09 -98.44 14.95
CA SER A 106 49.18 -99.38 14.62
C SER A 106 50.17 -99.58 15.76
N VAL A 107 50.36 -98.56 16.62
CA VAL A 107 51.24 -98.61 17.80
C VAL A 107 50.51 -99.23 19.00
N VAL A 108 49.22 -98.93 19.18
CA VAL A 108 48.42 -99.34 20.36
C VAL A 108 47.75 -100.71 20.16
N ALA A 109 47.69 -101.24 18.95
CA ALA A 109 47.03 -102.50 18.66
C ALA A 109 47.50 -103.63 19.59
N PRO A 110 46.56 -104.46 20.10
CA PRO A 110 46.87 -105.49 21.08
C PRO A 110 47.87 -106.52 20.51
N SER A 111 48.93 -106.79 21.29
CA SER A 111 49.86 -107.90 21.05
C SER A 111 49.09 -109.24 21.14
N PRO A 112 49.24 -110.18 20.19
CA PRO A 112 50.54 -110.75 19.84
C PRO A 112 50.99 -110.56 18.38
N LEU A 113 50.34 -109.72 17.59
CA LEU A 113 50.49 -109.74 16.13
C LEU A 113 51.57 -108.78 15.59
N PHE A 114 51.97 -107.76 16.35
CA PHE A 114 53.08 -106.86 16.00
C PHE A 114 53.92 -106.52 17.24
N SER A 115 55.22 -106.85 17.17
CA SER A 115 56.23 -106.46 18.15
C SER A 115 57.21 -105.50 17.49
N LEU A 116 56.81 -104.22 17.35
CA LEU A 116 57.65 -103.20 16.73
C LEU A 116 58.59 -102.51 17.74
N ALA A 117 58.32 -102.59 19.06
CA ALA A 117 59.17 -102.02 20.10
C ALA A 117 58.84 -102.60 21.48
N ASP A 118 59.73 -102.34 22.45
CA ASP A 118 59.48 -102.55 23.89
C ASP A 118 58.24 -101.77 24.37
N GLU A 119 57.55 -102.29 25.38
CA GLU A 119 56.28 -101.77 25.91
C GLU A 119 56.41 -100.31 26.35
N GLN A 120 57.57 -99.94 26.90
CA GLN A 120 57.85 -98.56 27.32
C GLN A 120 57.97 -97.59 26.14
N THR A 121 58.58 -98.02 25.02
CA THR A 121 58.65 -97.23 23.79
C THR A 121 57.27 -97.08 23.15
N ARG A 122 56.48 -98.15 23.15
CA ARG A 122 55.10 -98.15 22.65
C ARG A 122 54.22 -97.18 23.42
N ALA A 123 54.26 -97.21 24.75
CA ALA A 123 53.51 -96.30 25.61
C ALA A 123 53.92 -94.83 25.39
N THR A 124 55.22 -94.58 25.19
CA THR A 124 55.73 -93.22 24.93
C THR A 124 55.27 -92.69 23.56
N LEU A 125 55.35 -93.53 22.52
CA LEU A 125 54.89 -93.18 21.18
C LEU A 125 53.38 -92.96 21.13
N ALA A 126 52.59 -93.82 21.79
CA ALA A 126 51.14 -93.65 21.89
C ALA A 126 50.77 -92.30 22.52
N LYS A 127 51.44 -91.92 23.62
CA LYS A 127 51.20 -90.63 24.28
C LYS A 127 51.56 -89.42 23.41
N LEU A 128 52.66 -89.49 22.65
CA LEU A 128 53.02 -88.42 21.72
C LEU A 128 52.02 -88.32 20.56
N LEU A 129 51.56 -89.45 20.03
CA LEU A 129 50.55 -89.49 18.98
C LEU A 129 49.19 -88.97 19.48
N ASP A 130 48.79 -89.30 20.71
CA ASP A 130 47.60 -88.71 21.36
C ASP A 130 47.69 -87.17 21.41
N GLN A 131 48.85 -86.63 21.81
CA GLN A 131 49.07 -85.18 21.82
C GLN A 131 49.01 -84.56 20.43
N CYS A 132 49.50 -85.26 19.41
CA CYS A 132 49.41 -84.81 18.02
C CYS A 132 47.96 -84.81 17.52
N VAL A 133 47.17 -85.85 17.80
CA VAL A 133 45.74 -85.94 17.43
C VAL A 133 44.94 -84.84 18.11
N ASP A 134 45.15 -84.63 19.41
CA ASP A 134 44.50 -83.56 20.16
C ASP A 134 44.87 -82.16 19.63
N ARG A 135 46.11 -81.99 19.17
CA ARG A 135 46.55 -80.72 18.58
C ARG A 135 45.91 -80.48 17.22
N GLU A 136 45.83 -81.50 16.37
CA GLU A 136 45.22 -81.43 15.05
C GLU A 136 43.73 -81.12 15.12
N THR A 137 43.00 -81.79 16.02
CA THR A 137 41.57 -81.52 16.25
C THR A 137 41.33 -80.09 16.75
N ARG A 138 42.14 -79.59 17.70
CA ARG A 138 42.08 -78.19 18.16
C ARG A 138 42.36 -77.19 17.04
N MET A 139 43.37 -77.45 16.20
CA MET A 139 43.72 -76.58 15.08
C MET A 139 42.58 -76.53 14.05
N THR A 140 42.00 -77.69 13.71
CA THR A 140 40.88 -77.78 12.77
C THR A 140 39.66 -77.04 13.31
N HIS A 141 39.32 -77.24 14.59
CA HIS A 141 38.24 -76.50 15.24
C HIS A 141 38.50 -74.98 15.24
N GLN A 142 39.73 -74.56 15.55
CA GLN A 142 40.11 -73.16 15.52
C GLN A 142 39.97 -72.58 14.10
N GLN A 143 40.43 -73.29 13.06
CA GLN A 143 40.28 -72.86 11.67
C GLN A 143 38.80 -72.75 11.25
N GLN A 144 37.95 -73.66 11.69
CA GLN A 144 36.51 -73.59 11.47
C GLN A 144 35.90 -72.34 12.11
N LEU A 145 36.23 -72.05 13.37
CA LEU A 145 35.78 -70.83 14.06
C LEU A 145 36.25 -69.55 13.37
N HIS A 146 37.51 -69.51 12.91
CA HIS A 146 38.04 -68.36 12.16
C HIS A 146 37.29 -68.20 10.84
N SER A 147 37.04 -69.29 10.13
CA SER A 147 36.29 -69.28 8.86
C SER A 147 34.82 -68.87 9.05
N GLN A 148 34.20 -69.23 10.17
CA GLN A 148 32.86 -68.74 10.53
C GLN A 148 32.90 -67.24 10.83
N THR A 149 33.83 -66.80 11.67
CA THR A 149 34.00 -65.38 12.03
C THR A 149 34.23 -64.51 10.80
N ILE A 150 35.07 -64.94 9.87
CA ILE A 150 35.31 -64.22 8.60
C ILE A 150 34.01 -64.10 7.79
N ARG A 151 33.24 -65.18 7.67
CA ARG A 151 31.96 -65.16 6.95
C ARG A 151 30.95 -64.22 7.59
N ASP A 152 30.88 -64.19 8.91
CA ASP A 152 29.95 -63.31 9.62
C ASP A 152 30.37 -61.84 9.54
N LEU A 153 31.67 -61.55 9.62
CA LEU A 153 32.20 -60.20 9.37
C LEU A 153 31.92 -59.75 7.93
N GLN A 154 32.12 -60.62 6.93
CA GLN A 154 31.79 -60.31 5.54
C GLN A 154 30.30 -60.00 5.36
N ARG A 155 29.41 -60.80 5.97
CA ARG A 155 27.96 -60.55 5.95
C ARG A 155 27.62 -59.21 6.60
N ALA A 156 28.19 -58.92 7.76
CA ALA A 156 27.98 -57.66 8.47
C ALA A 156 28.45 -56.45 7.65
N THR A 157 29.64 -56.53 7.04
CA THR A 157 30.18 -55.49 6.16
C THR A 157 29.28 -55.28 4.94
N SER A 158 28.86 -56.33 4.24
CA SER A 158 27.95 -56.20 3.10
C SER A 158 26.58 -55.63 3.49
N GLN A 159 26.09 -55.93 4.70
CA GLN A 159 24.87 -55.29 5.23
C GLN A 159 25.09 -53.81 5.53
N ALA A 160 26.21 -53.44 6.15
CA ALA A 160 26.57 -52.05 6.43
C ALA A 160 26.72 -51.23 5.14
N GLU A 161 27.38 -51.76 4.12
CA GLU A 161 27.51 -51.12 2.81
C GLU A 161 26.15 -50.89 2.14
N ARG A 162 25.25 -51.87 2.21
CA ARG A 162 23.87 -51.70 1.70
C ARG A 162 23.11 -50.62 2.44
N ARG A 163 23.24 -50.54 3.76
CA ARG A 163 22.63 -49.47 4.56
C ARG A 163 23.19 -48.10 4.17
N LEU A 164 24.51 -48.00 3.99
CA LEU A 164 25.17 -46.76 3.58
C LEU A 164 24.76 -46.32 2.17
N ARG A 165 24.63 -47.25 1.22
CA ARG A 165 24.12 -46.95 -0.13
C ARG A 165 22.69 -46.41 -0.08
N ARG A 166 21.78 -47.08 0.65
CA ARG A 166 20.40 -46.60 0.82
C ARG A 166 20.33 -45.23 1.48
N ALA A 167 21.15 -44.98 2.50
CA ALA A 167 21.22 -43.67 3.15
C ALA A 167 21.71 -42.58 2.19
N ASN A 168 22.71 -42.89 1.35
CA ASN A 168 23.22 -41.95 0.34
C ASN A 168 22.21 -41.67 -0.78
N GLU A 169 21.46 -42.69 -1.22
CA GLU A 169 20.37 -42.52 -2.19
C GLU A 169 19.28 -41.62 -1.60
N ALA A 170 18.79 -41.91 -0.40
CA ALA A 170 17.81 -41.07 0.28
C ALA A 170 18.32 -39.62 0.46
N ALA A 171 19.59 -39.43 0.80
CA ALA A 171 20.18 -38.10 0.93
C ALA A 171 20.33 -37.35 -0.42
N ARG A 172 20.39 -38.05 -1.55
CA ARG A 172 20.33 -37.43 -2.88
C ARG A 172 18.89 -37.03 -3.21
N ASP A 173 17.93 -37.90 -2.93
CA ASP A 173 16.51 -37.62 -3.17
C ASP A 173 16.06 -36.39 -2.37
N PHE A 174 16.43 -36.30 -1.08
CA PHE A 174 16.18 -35.11 -0.27
C PHE A 174 16.83 -33.84 -0.82
N ARG A 175 18.05 -33.95 -1.36
CA ARG A 175 18.72 -32.80 -2.01
C ARG A 175 17.99 -32.35 -3.27
N HIS A 176 17.48 -33.28 -4.07
CA HIS A 176 16.66 -32.95 -5.24
C HIS A 176 15.34 -32.28 -4.84
N GLN A 177 14.64 -32.81 -3.85
CA GLN A 177 13.41 -32.21 -3.31
C GLN A 177 13.65 -30.79 -2.77
N LEU A 178 14.75 -30.57 -2.04
CA LEU A 178 15.12 -29.23 -1.55
C LEU A 178 15.44 -28.25 -2.68
N ALA A 179 16.13 -28.71 -3.73
CA ALA A 179 16.42 -27.89 -4.90
C ALA A 179 15.14 -27.51 -5.65
N GLU A 180 14.21 -28.45 -5.82
CA GLU A 180 12.90 -28.20 -6.44
C GLU A 180 12.06 -27.22 -5.62
N ALA A 181 11.98 -27.42 -4.29
CA ALA A 181 11.26 -26.51 -3.40
C ALA A 181 11.86 -25.08 -3.42
N THR A 182 13.18 -24.97 -3.50
CA THR A 182 13.88 -23.67 -3.61
C THR A 182 13.56 -22.98 -4.93
N LEU A 183 13.52 -23.73 -6.04
CA LEU A 183 13.13 -23.21 -7.35
C LEU A 183 11.68 -22.71 -7.32
N GLN A 184 10.75 -23.51 -6.76
CA GLN A 184 9.35 -23.13 -6.62
C GLN A 184 9.20 -21.86 -5.76
N LEU A 185 9.94 -21.76 -4.65
CA LEU A 185 9.93 -20.55 -3.82
C LEU A 185 10.41 -19.32 -4.59
N GLY A 186 11.47 -19.45 -5.39
CA GLY A 186 11.95 -18.37 -6.27
C GLY A 186 10.89 -17.93 -7.28
N GLN A 187 10.22 -18.88 -7.93
CA GLN A 187 9.11 -18.58 -8.86
C GLN A 187 7.94 -17.88 -8.17
N GLN A 188 7.61 -18.26 -6.92
CA GLN A 188 6.57 -17.61 -6.14
C GLN A 188 6.96 -16.19 -5.73
N GLN A 189 8.24 -15.95 -5.41
CA GLN A 189 8.75 -14.61 -5.12
C GLN A 189 8.67 -13.71 -6.35
N GLU A 190 9.13 -14.18 -7.52
CA GLU A 190 9.02 -13.44 -8.78
C GLU A 190 7.56 -13.11 -9.14
N ALA A 191 6.65 -14.07 -8.93
CA ALA A 191 5.22 -13.83 -9.14
C ALA A 191 4.65 -12.79 -8.16
N ASN A 192 5.09 -12.80 -6.90
CA ASN A 192 4.68 -11.82 -5.89
C ASN A 192 5.20 -10.43 -6.24
N ASP A 193 6.48 -10.31 -6.62
CA ASP A 193 7.08 -9.04 -7.04
C ASP A 193 6.37 -8.48 -8.28
N ALA A 194 6.00 -9.33 -9.24
CA ALA A 194 5.20 -8.94 -10.40
C ALA A 194 3.80 -8.44 -10.01
N LEU A 195 3.14 -9.11 -9.05
CA LEU A 195 1.84 -8.66 -8.53
C LEU A 195 1.95 -7.34 -7.77
N GLN A 196 2.99 -7.15 -6.97
CA GLN A 196 3.25 -5.89 -6.26
C GLN A 196 3.50 -4.74 -7.24
N ALA A 197 4.26 -4.98 -8.31
CA ALA A 197 4.47 -3.99 -9.37
C ALA A 197 3.16 -3.62 -10.07
N GLN A 198 2.31 -4.60 -10.40
CA GLN A 198 0.99 -4.34 -10.97
C GLN A 198 0.09 -3.54 -10.02
N LEU A 199 0.11 -3.89 -8.73
CA LEU A 199 -0.66 -3.20 -7.70
C LEU A 199 -0.22 -1.73 -7.58
N ALA A 200 1.08 -1.45 -7.60
CA ALA A 200 1.61 -0.09 -7.60
C ALA A 200 1.15 0.72 -8.82
N VAL A 201 1.13 0.12 -10.01
CA VAL A 201 0.63 0.77 -11.24
C VAL A 201 -0.87 1.08 -11.12
N VAL A 202 -1.67 0.14 -10.60
CA VAL A 202 -3.11 0.34 -10.41
C VAL A 202 -3.38 1.43 -9.38
N GLN A 203 -2.64 1.45 -8.27
CA GLN A 203 -2.73 2.51 -7.27
C GLN A 203 -2.40 3.88 -7.86
N GLY A 204 -1.29 4.01 -8.60
CA GLY A 204 -0.93 5.26 -9.26
C GLY A 204 -1.99 5.75 -10.25
N ARG A 205 -2.59 4.84 -11.03
CA ARG A 205 -3.71 5.19 -11.92
C ARG A 205 -4.96 5.65 -11.17
N LEU A 206 -5.28 5.02 -10.05
CA LEU A 206 -6.42 5.41 -9.22
C LEU A 206 -6.19 6.79 -8.59
N GLU A 207 -4.99 7.05 -8.07
CA GLU A 207 -4.59 8.36 -7.55
C GLU A 207 -4.68 9.44 -8.62
N GLU A 208 -4.20 9.17 -9.83
CA GLU A 208 -4.31 10.11 -10.96
C GLU A 208 -5.77 10.36 -11.34
N GLN A 209 -6.59 9.31 -11.49
CA GLN A 209 -8.01 9.44 -11.81
C GLN A 209 -8.78 10.24 -10.75
N THR A 210 -8.51 9.97 -9.48
CA THR A 210 -9.14 10.70 -8.37
C THR A 210 -8.69 12.15 -8.33
N ALA A 211 -7.41 12.45 -8.56
CA ALA A 211 -6.91 13.81 -8.64
C ALA A 211 -7.56 14.59 -9.80
N VAL A 212 -7.67 13.98 -10.98
CA VAL A 212 -8.33 14.59 -12.15
C VAL A 212 -9.82 14.83 -11.88
N ALA A 213 -10.52 13.85 -11.30
CA ALA A 213 -11.94 13.98 -10.95
C ALA A 213 -12.18 15.11 -9.93
N LEU A 214 -11.37 15.17 -8.86
CA LEU A 214 -11.46 16.23 -7.85
C LEU A 214 -11.13 17.61 -8.44
N ALA A 215 -10.11 17.71 -9.30
CA ALA A 215 -9.78 18.95 -10.00
C ALA A 215 -10.94 19.42 -10.90
N GLY A 216 -11.59 18.50 -11.61
CA GLY A 216 -12.79 18.77 -12.41
C GLY A 216 -13.95 19.30 -11.56
N GLN A 217 -14.26 18.63 -10.46
CA GLN A 217 -15.32 19.06 -9.52
C GLN A 217 -15.04 20.45 -8.92
N LEU A 218 -13.78 20.73 -8.54
CA LEU A 218 -13.39 22.05 -8.04
C LEU A 218 -13.51 23.14 -9.11
N ALA A 219 -13.19 22.84 -10.36
CA ALA A 219 -13.35 23.77 -11.48
C ALA A 219 -14.84 24.06 -11.75
N GLU A 220 -15.70 23.05 -11.72
CA GLU A 220 -17.15 23.19 -11.86
C GLU A 220 -17.73 24.03 -10.72
N LEU A 221 -17.33 23.76 -9.47
CA LEU A 221 -17.74 24.55 -8.30
C LEU A 221 -17.35 26.02 -8.47
N ARG A 222 -16.08 26.31 -8.80
CA ARG A 222 -15.61 27.70 -9.03
C ARG A 222 -16.35 28.39 -10.17
N ALA A 223 -16.64 27.67 -11.26
CA ALA A 223 -17.43 28.21 -12.36
C ALA A 223 -18.88 28.52 -11.92
N SER A 224 -19.49 27.65 -11.12
CA SER A 224 -20.83 27.84 -10.59
C SER A 224 -20.91 29.02 -9.61
N GLU A 225 -19.91 29.17 -8.74
CA GLU A 225 -19.75 30.29 -7.80
C GLU A 225 -19.56 31.60 -8.55
N HIS A 226 -18.68 31.62 -9.56
CA HIS A 226 -18.48 32.80 -10.40
C HIS A 226 -19.77 33.18 -11.15
N ALA A 227 -20.48 32.21 -11.72
CA ALA A 227 -21.76 32.46 -12.39
C ALA A 227 -22.84 32.96 -11.40
N ALA A 228 -22.83 32.50 -10.15
CA ALA A 228 -23.70 33.01 -9.10
C ALA A 228 -23.33 34.45 -8.71
N ALA A 229 -22.04 34.75 -8.54
CA ALA A 229 -21.55 36.10 -8.24
C ALA A 229 -21.89 37.10 -9.34
N VAL A 230 -21.72 36.72 -10.62
CA VAL A 230 -22.10 37.57 -11.76
C VAL A 230 -23.63 37.80 -11.79
N ARG A 231 -24.44 36.78 -11.48
CA ARG A 231 -25.90 36.95 -11.37
C ARG A 231 -26.28 37.89 -10.23
N ALA A 232 -25.63 37.78 -9.08
CA ALA A 232 -25.85 38.66 -7.94
C ALA A 232 -25.47 40.12 -8.27
N ALA A 233 -24.29 40.35 -8.86
CA ALA A 233 -23.84 41.69 -9.26
C ALA A 233 -24.77 42.32 -10.32
N ARG A 234 -25.29 41.52 -11.27
CA ARG A 234 -26.29 42.01 -12.24
C ARG A 234 -27.61 42.36 -11.58
N ALA A 235 -28.06 41.59 -10.59
CA ALA A 235 -29.28 41.88 -9.85
C ALA A 235 -29.13 43.17 -9.01
N GLU A 236 -27.97 43.36 -8.37
CA GLU A 236 -27.65 44.58 -7.61
C GLU A 236 -27.60 45.81 -8.53
N ALA A 237 -26.90 45.72 -9.67
CA ALA A 237 -26.88 46.80 -10.66
C ALA A 237 -28.28 47.13 -11.23
N ALA A 238 -29.12 46.12 -11.43
CA ALA A 238 -30.50 46.33 -11.85
C ALA A 238 -31.35 46.99 -10.76
N ALA A 239 -31.17 46.62 -9.48
CA ALA A 239 -31.82 47.25 -8.35
C ALA A 239 -31.39 48.71 -8.17
N GLU A 240 -30.09 49.00 -8.30
CA GLU A 240 -29.59 50.38 -8.32
C GLU A 240 -30.17 51.19 -9.48
N ALA A 241 -30.24 50.60 -10.68
CA ALA A 241 -30.85 51.26 -11.84
C ALA A 241 -32.33 51.56 -11.61
N ALA A 242 -33.07 50.62 -11.00
CA ALA A 242 -34.47 50.81 -10.61
C ALA A 242 -34.62 51.94 -9.58
N ALA A 243 -33.79 51.96 -8.53
CA ALA A 243 -33.80 53.01 -7.52
C ALA A 243 -33.47 54.40 -8.12
N ARG A 244 -32.51 54.47 -9.05
CA ARG A 244 -32.22 55.73 -9.78
C ARG A 244 -33.38 56.16 -10.67
N ALA A 245 -34.08 55.21 -11.30
CA ALA A 245 -35.26 55.51 -12.12
C ALA A 245 -36.42 56.01 -11.25
N GLU A 246 -36.63 55.42 -10.08
CA GLU A 246 -37.61 55.87 -9.08
C GLU A 246 -37.27 57.27 -8.57
N ALA A 247 -36.03 57.53 -8.13
CA ALA A 247 -35.59 58.86 -7.72
C ALA A 247 -35.70 59.90 -8.85
N ALA A 248 -35.45 59.50 -10.12
CA ALA A 248 -35.65 60.37 -11.26
C ALA A 248 -37.14 60.67 -11.52
N ALA A 249 -38.02 59.70 -11.31
CA ALA A 249 -39.46 59.88 -11.39
C ALA A 249 -39.98 60.80 -10.27
N GLU A 250 -39.54 60.60 -9.03
CA GLU A 250 -39.83 61.49 -7.89
C GLU A 250 -39.31 62.92 -8.12
N ALA A 251 -38.10 63.06 -8.68
CA ALA A 251 -37.58 64.37 -9.04
C ALA A 251 -38.40 65.02 -10.17
N ALA A 252 -38.94 64.24 -11.11
CA ALA A 252 -39.81 64.73 -12.16
C ALA A 252 -41.18 65.16 -11.61
N THR A 253 -41.79 64.39 -10.69
CA THR A 253 -43.03 64.79 -10.02
C THR A 253 -42.82 66.04 -9.18
N ALA A 254 -41.76 66.11 -8.37
CA ALA A 254 -41.43 67.29 -7.57
C ALA A 254 -41.18 68.53 -8.45
N ARG A 255 -40.55 68.38 -9.62
CA ARG A 255 -40.40 69.48 -10.60
C ARG A 255 -41.74 69.91 -11.19
N SER A 256 -42.65 68.96 -11.46
CA SER A 256 -44.00 69.28 -11.94
C SER A 256 -44.79 70.04 -10.87
N GLU A 257 -44.79 69.57 -9.62
CA GLU A 257 -45.44 70.23 -8.49
C GLU A 257 -44.85 71.63 -8.23
N ALA A 258 -43.53 71.78 -8.28
CA ALA A 258 -42.87 73.08 -8.15
C ALA A 258 -43.24 74.01 -9.32
N ALA A 259 -43.33 73.50 -10.55
CA ALA A 259 -43.77 74.27 -11.70
C ALA A 259 -45.23 74.72 -11.56
N GLU A 260 -46.11 73.87 -11.03
CA GLU A 260 -47.50 74.20 -10.72
C GLU A 260 -47.59 75.26 -9.61
N MET A 261 -46.81 75.15 -8.52
CA MET A 261 -46.76 76.18 -7.47
C MET A 261 -46.26 77.52 -8.01
N VAL A 262 -45.22 77.53 -8.85
CA VAL A 262 -44.72 78.76 -9.48
C VAL A 262 -45.76 79.34 -10.44
N ALA A 263 -46.48 78.50 -11.19
CA ALA A 263 -47.56 78.95 -12.05
C ALA A 263 -48.72 79.56 -11.24
N ALA A 264 -49.11 78.93 -10.11
CA ALA A 264 -50.11 79.43 -9.19
C ALA A 264 -49.68 80.77 -8.56
N ALA A 265 -48.45 80.86 -8.04
CA ALA A 265 -47.90 82.09 -7.47
C ALA A 265 -47.81 83.23 -8.51
N ARG A 266 -47.49 82.91 -9.78
CA ARG A 266 -47.53 83.89 -10.87
C ARG A 266 -48.95 84.34 -11.20
N ALA A 267 -49.93 83.44 -11.14
CA ALA A 267 -51.33 83.78 -11.35
C ALA A 267 -51.86 84.68 -10.23
N GLU A 268 -51.51 84.38 -8.98
CA GLU A 268 -51.83 85.20 -7.81
C GLU A 268 -51.18 86.59 -7.89
N ALA A 269 -49.87 86.66 -8.14
CA ALA A 269 -49.17 87.94 -8.34
C ALA A 269 -49.73 88.74 -9.54
N ALA A 270 -50.17 88.06 -10.61
CA ALA A 270 -50.82 88.72 -11.74
C ALA A 270 -52.21 89.27 -11.36
N ALA A 271 -52.96 88.56 -10.52
CA ALA A 271 -54.24 89.01 -9.98
C ALA A 271 -54.06 90.21 -9.02
N GLU A 272 -53.08 90.17 -8.12
CA GLU A 272 -52.72 91.30 -7.26
C GLU A 272 -52.24 92.51 -8.09
N ALA A 273 -51.41 92.29 -9.10
CA ALA A 273 -51.01 93.37 -9.99
C ALA A 273 -52.20 93.93 -10.80
N ALA A 274 -53.25 93.15 -11.02
CA ALA A 274 -54.49 93.62 -11.66
C ALA A 274 -55.35 94.43 -10.68
N THR A 275 -55.46 94.01 -9.41
CA THR A 275 -56.18 94.78 -8.38
C THR A 275 -55.50 96.12 -8.12
N VAL A 276 -54.18 96.13 -7.90
CA VAL A 276 -53.38 97.37 -7.75
C VAL A 276 -53.51 98.29 -8.96
N ARG A 277 -53.54 97.74 -10.18
CA ARG A 277 -53.80 98.54 -11.40
C ARG A 277 -55.21 99.12 -11.43
N SER A 278 -56.22 98.37 -10.96
CA SER A 278 -57.59 98.87 -10.86
C SER A 278 -57.73 99.97 -9.80
N GLU A 279 -57.04 99.83 -8.66
CA GLU A 279 -56.99 100.82 -7.59
C GLU A 279 -56.25 102.10 -8.04
N ALA A 280 -55.11 101.96 -8.70
CA ALA A 280 -54.39 103.09 -9.29
C ALA A 280 -55.22 103.78 -10.38
N ALA A 281 -55.93 103.03 -11.21
CA ALA A 281 -56.86 103.59 -12.20
C ALA A 281 -58.02 104.34 -11.53
N ALA A 282 -58.56 103.83 -10.43
CA ALA A 282 -59.58 104.51 -9.63
C ALA A 282 -59.06 105.79 -8.97
N MET A 283 -57.83 105.78 -8.43
CA MET A 283 -57.19 107.00 -7.91
C MET A 283 -56.95 108.05 -9.00
N VAL A 284 -56.51 107.66 -10.19
CA VAL A 284 -56.32 108.57 -11.33
C VAL A 284 -57.67 109.12 -11.82
N ALA A 285 -58.72 108.31 -11.82
CA ALA A 285 -60.07 108.75 -12.14
C ALA A 285 -60.59 109.77 -11.11
N ALA A 286 -60.37 109.52 -9.81
CA ALA A 286 -60.71 110.45 -8.74
C ALA A 286 -59.95 111.79 -8.86
N ALA A 287 -58.63 111.75 -9.10
CA ALA A 287 -57.81 112.95 -9.31
C ALA A 287 -58.24 113.76 -10.55
N ARG A 288 -58.72 113.09 -11.61
CA ARG A 288 -59.29 113.76 -12.80
C ARG A 288 -60.64 114.40 -12.51
N ALA A 289 -61.46 113.80 -11.66
CA ALA A 289 -62.73 114.39 -11.23
C ALA A 289 -62.49 115.65 -10.38
N GLU A 290 -61.51 115.62 -9.46
CA GLU A 290 -61.08 116.79 -8.67
C GLU A 290 -60.49 117.91 -9.54
N ALA A 291 -59.71 117.57 -10.57
CA ALA A 291 -59.21 118.56 -11.52
C ALA A 291 -60.33 119.19 -12.38
N ALA A 292 -61.41 118.45 -12.64
CA ALA A 292 -62.56 118.94 -13.38
C ALA A 292 -63.42 119.91 -12.55
N THR A 293 -63.63 119.63 -11.26
CA THR A 293 -64.31 120.55 -10.33
C THR A 293 -63.51 121.84 -10.15
N ALA A 294 -62.20 121.76 -9.94
CA ALA A 294 -61.32 122.93 -9.82
C ALA A 294 -61.33 123.82 -11.09
N ARG A 295 -61.43 123.23 -12.29
CA ARG A 295 -61.57 123.97 -13.55
C ARG A 295 -62.94 124.66 -13.68
N SER A 296 -64.01 124.05 -13.17
CA SER A 296 -65.34 124.65 -13.19
C SER A 296 -65.46 125.85 -12.24
N GLU A 297 -64.79 125.79 -11.08
CA GLU A 297 -64.74 126.88 -10.09
C GLU A 297 -63.88 128.05 -10.59
N ALA A 298 -62.73 127.77 -11.22
CA ALA A 298 -61.90 128.79 -11.85
C ALA A 298 -62.62 129.50 -13.02
N ALA A 299 -63.42 128.77 -13.81
CA ALA A 299 -64.23 129.34 -14.88
C ALA A 299 -65.35 130.27 -14.35
N ALA A 300 -65.94 129.94 -13.19
CA ALA A 300 -66.95 130.78 -12.55
C ALA A 300 -66.38 132.10 -11.99
N MET A 301 -65.18 132.08 -11.41
CA MET A 301 -64.51 133.31 -10.93
C MET A 301 -64.16 134.28 -12.07
N VAL A 302 -63.73 133.77 -13.23
CA VAL A 302 -63.39 134.61 -14.39
C VAL A 302 -64.64 135.23 -15.03
N ALA A 303 -65.79 134.55 -14.97
CA ALA A 303 -67.07 135.08 -15.46
C ALA A 303 -67.61 136.23 -14.58
N ALA A 304 -67.45 136.12 -13.24
CA ALA A 304 -67.86 137.17 -12.30
C ALA A 304 -67.03 138.47 -12.49
N ALA A 305 -65.71 138.36 -12.65
CA ALA A 305 -64.83 139.51 -12.84
C ALA A 305 -65.06 140.30 -14.15
N ARG A 306 -65.65 139.67 -15.18
CA ARG A 306 -66.00 140.34 -16.45
C ARG A 306 -67.32 141.10 -16.40
N ALA A 307 -68.22 140.76 -15.48
CA ALA A 307 -69.50 141.46 -15.32
C ALA A 307 -69.32 142.80 -14.58
N GLU A 308 -68.47 142.85 -13.55
CA GLU A 308 -68.20 144.09 -12.79
C GLU A 308 -67.45 145.17 -13.61
N ALA A 309 -66.57 144.76 -14.53
CA ALA A 309 -65.84 145.70 -15.39
C ALA A 309 -66.72 146.37 -16.46
N ALA A 310 -67.86 145.77 -16.82
CA ALA A 310 -68.77 146.28 -17.85
C ALA A 310 -69.72 147.38 -17.33
N GLU A 311 -70.04 147.39 -16.03
CA GLU A 311 -70.91 148.41 -15.42
C GLU A 311 -70.19 149.75 -15.16
N MET A 312 -68.91 149.75 -14.78
CA MET A 312 -68.17 151.00 -14.50
C MET A 312 -67.92 151.86 -15.75
N VAL A 313 -67.86 151.26 -16.95
CA VAL A 313 -67.59 151.99 -18.20
C VAL A 313 -68.86 152.62 -18.79
N ALA A 314 -70.05 152.13 -18.42
CA ALA A 314 -71.34 152.65 -18.88
C ALA A 314 -71.77 153.92 -18.10
N ALA A 315 -71.38 154.06 -16.83
CA ALA A 315 -71.75 155.22 -16.00
C ALA A 315 -70.96 156.50 -16.33
N ALA A 316 -69.68 156.41 -16.68
CA ALA A 316 -68.82 157.58 -16.87
C ALA A 316 -69.00 158.32 -18.22
N ARG A 317 -69.73 157.73 -19.18
CA ARG A 317 -69.95 158.32 -20.52
C ARG A 317 -71.22 159.16 -20.66
N ALA A 318 -72.08 159.20 -19.65
CA ALA A 318 -73.37 159.90 -19.71
C ALA A 318 -73.36 161.32 -19.09
N GLU A 319 -72.31 161.75 -18.39
CA GLU A 319 -72.38 162.96 -17.53
C GLU A 319 -71.59 164.20 -17.99
N ALA A 320 -70.89 164.20 -19.13
CA ALA A 320 -70.09 165.37 -19.52
C ALA A 320 -70.16 165.74 -21.02
N ALA A 321 -71.38 165.74 -21.58
CA ALA A 321 -71.67 166.24 -22.93
C ALA A 321 -72.59 167.49 -22.94
N ALA A 322 -72.56 168.32 -21.88
CA ALA A 322 -73.42 169.52 -21.78
C ALA A 322 -72.76 170.73 -21.10
N ALA A 323 -71.79 171.38 -21.79
CA ALA A 323 -71.41 172.81 -21.72
C ALA A 323 -70.13 173.00 -22.58
N ARG A 324 -70.20 173.40 -23.86
CA ARG A 324 -70.16 174.80 -24.34
C ARG A 324 -69.33 175.75 -23.47
N ASP A 325 -68.07 175.98 -23.85
CA ASP A 325 -67.57 177.25 -24.42
C ASP A 325 -66.04 177.40 -24.29
N GLY A 326 -65.40 177.98 -25.33
CA GLY A 326 -64.20 178.81 -25.16
C GLY A 326 -62.83 178.29 -25.62
N ALA A 327 -62.43 178.66 -26.84
CA ALA A 327 -61.19 179.36 -27.21
C ALA A 327 -59.76 178.85 -26.82
N THR A 328 -58.91 178.74 -27.85
CA THR A 328 -57.51 179.23 -27.99
C THR A 328 -56.45 179.02 -26.90
N GLY A 329 -55.24 178.63 -27.33
CA GLY A 329 -54.01 179.35 -26.94
C GLY A 329 -52.94 178.60 -26.11
N ALA A 330 -51.74 178.53 -26.70
CA ALA A 330 -50.39 178.74 -26.15
C ALA A 330 -49.94 178.25 -24.75
N ALA A 331 -48.68 177.79 -24.76
CA ALA A 331 -47.76 177.47 -23.68
C ALA A 331 -47.58 178.51 -22.56
N ALA A 332 -47.37 178.02 -21.33
CA ALA A 332 -46.41 178.48 -20.30
C ALA A 332 -46.61 177.54 -19.07
N ASP A 333 -45.62 176.82 -18.55
CA ASP A 333 -44.43 177.25 -17.79
C ASP A 333 -44.70 177.41 -16.27
N ALA A 334 -43.65 177.14 -15.49
CA ALA A 334 -43.46 177.50 -14.09
C ALA A 334 -44.14 176.67 -12.96
N ALA A 335 -43.56 175.49 -12.69
CA ALA A 335 -42.68 175.25 -11.52
C ALA A 335 -43.27 175.36 -10.06
N PRO A 336 -42.49 175.04 -9.01
CA PRO A 336 -42.67 173.82 -8.18
C PRO A 336 -42.74 174.30 -6.68
N PRO A 337 -42.09 173.77 -5.61
CA PRO A 337 -41.09 172.71 -5.47
C PRO A 337 -41.25 171.78 -4.24
N THR A 338 -40.16 171.04 -3.99
CA THR A 338 -39.59 170.76 -2.65
C THR A 338 -40.31 169.77 -1.74
N LEU A 339 -39.64 168.94 -0.95
CA LEU A 339 -38.27 168.44 -0.76
C LEU A 339 -38.29 167.81 0.65
N VAL A 340 -37.22 167.07 0.99
CA VAL A 340 -36.78 166.77 2.36
C VAL A 340 -37.53 165.60 3.04
N ARG A 341 -36.97 164.38 3.17
CA ARG A 341 -35.75 163.94 3.89
C ARG A 341 -36.01 163.86 5.42
N GLN A 342 -35.78 162.66 5.97
CA GLN A 342 -35.80 162.25 7.40
C GLN A 342 -37.21 161.83 7.90
N CYS A 343 -37.44 160.62 8.43
CA CYS A 343 -36.58 159.67 9.16
C CYS A 343 -36.70 158.24 8.57
N LEU A 344 -35.67 157.45 8.25
CA LEU A 344 -34.60 156.83 9.06
C LEU A 344 -35.10 155.90 10.19
N GLU A 345 -34.56 154.66 10.18
CA GLU A 345 -34.71 153.48 11.09
C GLU A 345 -35.85 152.48 10.71
N ALA A 346 -35.70 151.17 10.40
CA ALA A 346 -34.61 150.19 10.56
C ALA A 346 -34.75 148.93 9.63
N ILE A 347 -33.61 148.48 9.04
CA ILE A 347 -33.09 147.09 8.79
C ILE A 347 -33.95 146.08 7.97
N GLY A 348 -33.50 145.35 6.93
CA GLY A 348 -32.21 145.00 6.29
C GLY A 348 -32.42 143.67 5.52
N GLU A 349 -31.72 143.20 4.49
CA GLU A 349 -30.56 143.52 3.63
C GLU A 349 -30.57 142.41 2.54
N SER A 350 -30.00 142.45 1.34
CA SER A 350 -29.45 143.46 0.41
C SER A 350 -29.09 142.64 -0.87
N ARG A 351 -29.48 143.06 -2.09
CA ARG A 351 -28.65 143.71 -3.14
C ARG A 351 -27.51 142.85 -3.72
N ILE A 352 -27.07 142.93 -4.98
CA ILE A 352 -27.43 143.60 -6.25
C ILE A 352 -26.44 143.01 -7.29
N ASN A 353 -26.95 142.77 -8.50
CA ASN A 353 -26.43 143.16 -9.82
C ASN A 353 -24.95 142.95 -10.24
N SER A 354 -24.86 142.56 -11.51
CA SER A 354 -23.70 142.23 -12.30
C SER A 354 -22.78 143.41 -12.62
N VAL A 355 -21.78 143.71 -11.79
CA VAL A 355 -20.53 144.42 -12.21
C VAL A 355 -19.26 143.90 -11.50
N ILE A 356 -19.25 142.68 -10.96
CA ILE A 356 -17.98 141.90 -10.82
C ILE A 356 -17.76 141.10 -12.11
N ARG A 357 -17.76 141.88 -13.21
CA ARG A 357 -16.89 141.63 -14.34
C ARG A 357 -15.46 141.66 -13.79
N ARG A 358 -14.67 140.63 -14.06
CA ARG A 358 -13.19 140.64 -14.07
C ARG A 358 -12.39 140.33 -12.79
N LYS A 359 -12.79 139.41 -11.92
CA LYS A 359 -11.82 138.82 -10.97
C LYS A 359 -12.09 137.33 -10.69
N ALA A 360 -11.20 136.49 -11.24
CA ALA A 360 -10.91 135.10 -10.89
C ALA A 360 -11.87 134.00 -11.40
N VAL A 361 -11.66 133.20 -12.45
CA VAL A 361 -10.47 132.83 -13.28
C VAL A 361 -9.21 132.46 -12.48
N TYR A 362 -9.23 132.48 -11.15
CA TYR A 362 -8.01 132.17 -10.39
C TYR A 362 -8.24 131.73 -8.94
N LEU A 363 -9.46 131.32 -8.55
CA LEU A 363 -9.66 130.69 -7.26
C LEU A 363 -10.57 129.47 -7.35
N LEU A 364 -9.92 128.35 -7.63
CA LEU A 364 -10.10 127.08 -6.93
C LEU A 364 -11.30 126.21 -7.38
N GLY A 365 -11.14 124.99 -7.91
CA GLY A 365 -9.97 124.13 -7.86
C GLY A 365 -9.48 123.94 -6.43
N ARG A 366 -10.09 123.00 -5.68
CA ARG A 366 -9.63 122.51 -4.36
C ARG A 366 -10.08 123.47 -3.23
N PHE A 367 -10.83 123.05 -2.22
CA PHE A 367 -10.40 122.04 -1.26
C PHE A 367 -11.60 121.53 -0.44
N TYR A 368 -11.69 120.19 -0.36
CA TYR A 368 -11.86 119.39 0.85
C TYR A 368 -13.05 119.65 1.80
N LYS A 369 -13.84 118.58 2.00
CA LYS A 369 -13.42 117.56 2.96
C LYS A 369 -13.26 116.22 2.27
#